data_AF-A0A521SA31-F1
#
_entry.id   AF-A0A521SA31-F1
#
_cell.length_a   1.000
_cell.length_b   1.000
_cell.length_c   1.000
_cell.angle_alpha   90.00
_cell.angle_beta   90.00
_cell.angle_gamma   90.00
#
_symmetry.space_group_name_H-M   'P 1'
#
loop_
_entity.id
_entity.type
_entity.pdbx_description
1 polymer ?
#
loop_
_entity_poly.entity_id
_entity_poly.type
_entity_poly.pdbx_seq_one_letter_code
_entity_poly.pdbx_strand_id
1 'polypeptide(L)'
;MGLWDRFKQPSLRIRGGIAGVMVCIALAVYYVGFSLPAIDRAYGGMVPDGVLMPMTLTGHFFPIFSHFIVPYGLFCPFNEQTCTHWSLYEEPGSTPWTDKEGGAGYCIDLTNVPSDFCAGFSERLGFVGLSLLLLGSYFAVGYGVGLGIERWKRHSRY
;
A
#
# COMPACT_ATOMS: atom_id res chain seq x y z
N MET A 1 -23.59 -16.48 33.78
CA MET A 1 -22.43 -15.66 33.35
C MET A 1 -22.77 -15.03 32.01
N GLY A 2 -22.93 -13.70 31.97
CA GLY A 2 -23.37 -12.99 30.77
C GLY A 2 -22.27 -12.88 29.71
N LEU A 3 -22.67 -12.79 28.44
CA LEU A 3 -21.75 -12.57 27.30
C LEU A 3 -20.80 -11.38 27.54
N TRP A 4 -21.28 -10.37 28.26
CA TRP A 4 -20.56 -9.15 28.66
C TRP A 4 -19.38 -9.38 29.61
N ASP A 5 -19.42 -10.40 30.47
CA ASP A 5 -18.31 -10.66 31.40
C ASP A 5 -17.09 -11.28 30.69
N ARG A 6 -17.29 -11.94 29.54
CA ARG A 6 -16.18 -12.44 28.70
C ARG A 6 -15.40 -11.31 28.01
N PHE A 7 -16.00 -10.14 27.84
CA PHE A 7 -15.32 -8.96 27.29
C PHE A 7 -14.49 -8.20 28.33
N LYS A 8 -14.77 -8.36 29.64
CA LYS A 8 -14.03 -7.65 30.70
C LYS A 8 -12.59 -8.13 30.86
N GLN A 9 -12.28 -9.38 30.50
CA GLN A 9 -10.92 -9.90 30.49
C GLN A 9 -10.68 -10.80 29.28
N PRO A 10 -10.25 -10.24 28.13
CA PRO A 10 -9.90 -11.05 26.98
C PRO A 10 -8.77 -12.03 27.32
N SER A 11 -8.86 -13.26 26.78
CA SER A 11 -7.80 -14.27 26.90
C SER A 11 -6.45 -13.72 26.46
N LEU A 12 -5.34 -14.23 27.03
CA LEU A 12 -3.97 -13.78 26.76
C LEU A 12 -3.63 -13.83 25.27
N ARG A 13 -4.14 -14.82 24.54
CA ARG A 13 -4.07 -14.89 23.06
C ARG A 13 -4.73 -13.70 22.36
N ILE A 14 -5.94 -13.29 22.75
CA ILE A 14 -6.63 -12.15 22.15
C ILE A 14 -5.90 -10.86 22.50
N ARG A 15 -5.42 -10.72 23.75
CA ARG A 15 -4.60 -9.58 24.18
C ARG A 15 -3.30 -9.48 23.40
N GLY A 16 -2.64 -10.61 23.14
CA GLY A 16 -1.46 -10.68 22.29
C GLY A 16 -1.75 -10.22 20.87
N GLY A 17 -2.86 -10.66 20.28
CA GLY A 17 -3.29 -10.20 18.95
C GLY A 17 -3.54 -8.69 18.89
N ILE A 18 -4.25 -8.14 19.88
CA ILE A 18 -4.46 -6.68 20.00
C ILE A 18 -3.13 -5.93 20.12
N ALA A 19 -2.20 -6.43 20.95
CA ALA A 19 -0.87 -5.84 21.08
C ALA A 19 -0.11 -5.85 19.75
N GLY A 20 -0.20 -6.93 18.97
CA GLY A 20 0.36 -7.02 17.62
C GLY A 20 -0.20 -5.94 16.70
N VAL A 21 -1.53 -5.75 16.69
CA VAL A 21 -2.17 -4.66 15.92
C VAL A 21 -1.68 -3.27 16.36
N MET A 22 -1.55 -3.02 17.66
CA MET A 22 -1.05 -1.75 18.17
C MET A 22 0.40 -1.48 17.72
N VAL A 23 1.26 -2.51 17.71
CA VAL A 23 2.62 -2.41 17.17
C VAL A 23 2.59 -2.10 15.67
N CYS A 24 1.72 -2.75 14.91
CA CYS A 24 1.52 -2.47 13.49
C CYS A 24 1.17 -1.00 13.23
N ILE A 25 0.22 -0.45 14.01
CA ILE A 25 -0.19 0.95 13.90
C ILE A 25 0.95 1.90 14.29
N ALA A 26 1.66 1.61 15.39
CA ALA A 26 2.79 2.42 15.83
C ALA A 26 3.91 2.46 14.78
N LEU A 27 4.21 1.33 14.15
CA LEU A 27 5.17 1.26 13.06
C LEU A 27 4.70 2.06 11.84
N ALA A 28 3.42 1.98 11.46
CA ALA A 28 2.88 2.78 10.37
C ALA A 28 3.04 4.28 10.64
N VAL A 29 2.70 4.75 11.85
CA VAL A 29 2.88 6.15 12.26
C VAL A 29 4.36 6.55 12.22
N TYR A 30 5.27 5.70 12.69
CA TYR A 30 6.69 5.98 12.67
C TYR A 30 7.23 6.13 11.23
N TYR A 31 6.90 5.19 10.33
CA TYR A 31 7.39 5.23 8.96
C TYR A 31 6.83 6.42 8.17
N VAL A 32 5.52 6.66 8.26
CA VAL A 32 4.86 7.75 7.52
C VAL A 32 5.20 9.12 8.11
N GLY A 33 5.19 9.25 9.44
CA GLY A 33 5.35 10.53 10.11
C GLY A 33 6.81 10.99 10.25
N PHE A 34 7.77 10.06 10.31
CA PHE A 34 9.15 10.38 10.64
C PHE A 34 10.14 9.88 9.60
N SER A 35 10.10 8.59 9.24
CA SER A 35 11.12 7.98 8.37
C SER A 35 11.08 8.54 6.94
N LEU A 36 9.90 8.53 6.31
CA LEU A 36 9.75 9.00 4.93
C LEU A 36 10.08 10.50 4.76
N PRO A 37 9.57 11.43 5.60
CA PRO A 37 9.95 12.84 5.50
C PRO A 37 11.44 13.09 5.77
N ALA A 38 12.07 12.30 6.64
CA ALA A 38 13.50 12.42 6.91
C ALA A 38 14.34 11.99 5.70
N ILE A 39 13.95 10.91 5.01
CA ILE A 39 14.59 10.46 3.77
C ILE A 39 14.40 11.52 2.67
N ASP A 40 13.19 12.02 2.48
CA ASP A 40 12.90 13.04 1.46
C ASP A 40 13.76 14.30 1.64
N ARG A 41 13.87 14.80 2.87
CA ARG A 41 14.75 15.93 3.20
C ARG A 41 16.24 15.64 3.05
N ALA A 42 16.66 14.41 3.30
CA ALA A 42 18.06 14.01 3.22
C ALA A 42 18.53 13.80 1.77
N TYR A 43 17.65 13.33 0.89
CA TYR A 43 18.00 12.92 -0.48
C TYR A 43 17.36 13.81 -1.58
N GLY A 44 16.62 14.86 -1.21
CA GLY A 44 16.22 15.92 -2.14
C GLY A 44 15.18 15.51 -3.18
N GLY A 45 14.21 14.67 -2.80
CA GLY A 45 13.09 14.26 -3.66
C GLY A 45 13.42 13.24 -4.75
N MET A 46 14.69 12.87 -4.95
CA MET A 46 15.07 11.72 -5.78
C MET A 46 15.21 10.47 -4.89
N VAL A 47 14.11 9.71 -4.76
CA VAL A 47 14.15 8.36 -4.20
C VAL A 47 14.88 7.45 -5.21
N PRO A 48 15.81 6.57 -4.78
CA PRO A 48 16.76 5.92 -5.68
C PRO A 48 16.11 4.87 -6.58
N ASP A 49 16.62 4.72 -7.80
CA ASP A 49 16.15 3.70 -8.73
C ASP A 49 16.78 2.31 -8.52
N GLY A 50 15.97 1.30 -8.88
CA GLY A 50 16.35 -0.05 -9.33
C GLY A 50 16.69 -1.10 -8.27
N VAL A 51 17.72 -0.87 -7.45
CA VAL A 51 18.37 -1.91 -6.63
C VAL A 51 18.58 -1.47 -5.18
N LEU A 52 18.25 -0.22 -4.87
CA LEU A 52 18.88 0.53 -3.78
C LEU A 52 17.88 1.29 -2.90
N MET A 53 16.81 0.62 -2.49
CA MET A 53 16.53 0.62 -1.06
C MET A 53 15.83 -0.67 -0.61
N PRO A 54 16.27 -1.88 -1.05
CA PRO A 54 15.71 -3.21 -0.68
C PRO A 54 15.77 -3.53 0.82
N MET A 55 16.18 -2.53 1.58
CA MET A 55 16.91 -2.52 2.82
C MET A 55 16.73 -1.18 3.52
N THR A 56 15.71 -0.37 3.21
CA THR A 56 15.18 0.59 4.21
C THR A 56 14.43 -0.16 5.31
N LEU A 57 15.20 -1.05 5.94
CA LEU A 57 15.16 -1.43 7.32
C LEU A 57 13.97 -2.31 7.71
N THR A 58 14.01 -3.53 7.19
CA THR A 58 13.44 -4.71 7.87
C THR A 58 11.93 -4.64 8.15
N GLY A 59 11.17 -4.40 7.08
CA GLY A 59 10.17 -5.42 6.77
C GLY A 59 8.71 -5.08 6.99
N HIS A 60 8.22 -3.91 6.56
CA HIS A 60 6.77 -3.74 6.36
C HIS A 60 6.50 -3.14 4.98
N PHE A 61 6.79 -3.98 3.97
CA PHE A 61 6.76 -3.79 2.51
C PHE A 61 5.50 -3.18 1.87
N PHE A 62 4.59 -2.60 2.61
CA PHE A 62 3.19 -2.66 2.21
C PHE A 62 2.63 -1.42 1.51
N PRO A 63 2.86 -0.18 1.99
CA PRO A 63 2.36 1.00 1.28
C PRO A 63 3.02 1.21 -0.10
N ILE A 64 4.21 0.65 -0.33
CA ILE A 64 4.88 0.70 -1.64
C ILE A 64 4.29 -0.38 -2.57
N PHE A 65 4.06 -1.60 -2.06
CA PHE A 65 3.46 -2.68 -2.86
C PHE A 65 1.96 -2.51 -3.15
N SER A 66 1.22 -1.68 -2.42
CA SER A 66 -0.19 -1.39 -2.75
C SER A 66 -0.35 -0.73 -4.12
N HIS A 67 0.66 0.01 -4.58
CA HIS A 67 0.68 0.56 -5.94
C HIS A 67 0.95 -0.52 -7.02
N PHE A 68 1.66 -1.60 -6.67
CA PHE A 68 2.09 -2.63 -7.62
C PHE A 68 1.20 -3.89 -7.63
N ILE A 69 0.41 -4.13 -6.59
CA ILE A 69 -0.39 -5.37 -6.44
C ILE A 69 -1.79 -5.27 -7.06
N VAL A 70 -2.30 -4.08 -7.38
CA VAL A 70 -3.57 -3.98 -8.10
C VAL A 70 -3.30 -3.87 -9.60
N PRO A 71 -3.39 -4.97 -10.37
CA PRO A 71 -3.34 -4.89 -11.81
C PRO A 71 -4.49 -4.00 -12.29
N TYR A 72 -4.17 -2.78 -12.70
CA TYR A 72 -5.14 -1.82 -13.22
C TYR A 72 -6.01 -2.44 -14.33
N GLY A 73 -5.45 -3.35 -15.13
CA GLY A 73 -6.18 -4.04 -16.20
C GLY A 73 -7.22 -5.08 -15.75
N LEU A 74 -7.27 -5.46 -14.48
CA LEU A 74 -8.31 -6.36 -13.94
C LEU A 74 -9.53 -5.60 -13.40
N PHE A 75 -9.36 -4.33 -13.00
CA PHE A 75 -10.39 -3.55 -12.34
C PHE A 75 -10.85 -2.33 -13.14
N CYS A 76 -10.03 -1.85 -14.07
CA CYS A 76 -10.33 -0.66 -14.84
C CYS A 76 -10.38 -0.96 -16.35
N PRO A 77 -11.47 -0.58 -17.03
CA PRO A 77 -11.49 -0.58 -18.49
C PRO A 77 -10.52 0.49 -19.01
N PHE A 78 -9.76 0.16 -20.05
CA PHE A 78 -8.89 1.09 -20.76
C PHE A 78 -9.73 1.91 -21.75
N ASN A 79 -10.32 3.00 -21.27
CA ASN A 79 -11.31 3.78 -22.00
C ASN A 79 -10.90 5.25 -22.23
N GLU A 80 -9.81 5.72 -21.64
CA GLU A 80 -9.26 7.06 -21.90
C GLU A 80 -8.09 6.96 -22.88
N GLN A 81 -8.13 7.75 -23.95
CA GLN A 81 -7.00 7.88 -24.85
C GLN A 81 -5.98 8.84 -24.26
N THR A 82 -4.71 8.43 -24.23
CA THR A 82 -3.59 9.27 -23.81
C THR A 82 -2.51 9.21 -24.87
N CYS A 83 -1.96 10.37 -25.20
CA CYS A 83 -0.83 10.48 -26.09
C CYS A 83 0.48 10.19 -25.35
N THR A 84 1.21 9.16 -25.77
CA THR A 84 2.53 8.84 -25.19
C THR A 84 3.68 9.53 -25.91
N HIS A 85 3.46 9.95 -27.15
CA HIS A 85 4.45 10.66 -27.94
C HIS A 85 3.79 11.81 -28.71
N TRP A 86 4.16 13.04 -28.33
CA TRP A 86 3.56 14.27 -28.81
C TRP A 86 4.58 15.10 -29.61
N SER A 87 4.13 15.68 -30.72
CA SER A 87 4.93 16.56 -31.58
C SER A 87 4.17 17.84 -31.91
N LEU A 88 4.92 18.93 -32.10
CA LEU A 88 4.38 20.19 -32.59
C LEU A 88 4.09 20.16 -34.10
N TYR A 89 4.66 19.20 -34.82
CA TYR A 89 4.58 19.10 -36.27
C TYR A 89 3.79 17.88 -36.70
N GLU A 90 3.06 18.00 -37.81
CA GLU A 90 2.29 16.91 -38.38
C GLU A 90 3.23 15.83 -38.94
N GLU A 91 3.16 14.64 -38.36
CA GLU A 91 3.88 13.45 -38.84
C GLU A 91 2.92 12.47 -39.53
N PRO A 92 3.39 11.64 -40.48
CA PRO A 92 2.53 10.66 -41.15
C PRO A 92 1.88 9.69 -40.16
N GLY A 93 0.55 9.67 -40.13
CA GLY A 93 -0.22 8.83 -39.19
C GLY A 93 -0.50 9.47 -37.83
N SER A 94 -0.05 10.70 -37.61
CA SER A 94 -0.37 11.45 -36.39
C SER A 94 -1.81 11.97 -36.40
N THR A 95 -2.36 12.19 -35.20
CA THR A 95 -3.72 12.73 -35.01
C THR A 95 -3.67 14.03 -34.23
N PRO A 96 -4.51 15.04 -34.56
CA PRO A 96 -4.56 16.28 -33.78
C PRO A 96 -4.84 16.00 -32.31
N TRP A 97 -4.03 16.59 -31.43
CA TRP A 97 -4.12 16.36 -29.98
C TRP A 97 -3.81 17.63 -29.20
N THR A 98 -4.48 17.79 -28.07
CA THR A 98 -4.19 18.85 -27.11
C THR A 98 -3.61 18.20 -25.86
N ASP A 99 -2.41 18.63 -25.45
CA ASP A 99 -1.81 18.12 -24.22
C ASP A 99 -2.61 18.54 -22.96
N LYS A 100 -2.24 17.99 -21.79
CA LYS A 100 -2.91 18.32 -20.52
C LYS A 100 -2.69 19.78 -20.08
N GLU A 101 -1.76 20.51 -20.71
CA GLU A 101 -1.43 21.91 -20.42
C GLU A 101 -2.11 22.89 -21.40
N GLY A 102 -2.85 22.38 -22.38
CA GLY A 102 -3.56 23.17 -23.40
C GLY A 102 -2.75 23.45 -24.67
N GLY A 103 -1.56 22.88 -24.80
CA GLY A 103 -0.73 22.95 -25.99
C GLY A 103 -1.32 22.15 -27.15
N ALA A 104 -1.56 22.82 -28.28
CA ALA A 104 -2.00 22.17 -29.50
C ALA A 104 -0.82 21.54 -30.24
N GLY A 105 -0.99 20.30 -30.69
CA GLY A 105 -0.01 19.59 -31.52
C GLY A 105 -0.61 18.33 -32.12
N TYR A 106 0.24 17.34 -32.36
CA TYR A 106 -0.10 16.09 -32.99
C TYR A 106 0.39 14.92 -32.14
N CYS A 107 -0.47 13.93 -31.94
CA CYS A 107 -0.13 12.69 -31.26
C CYS A 107 0.33 11.64 -32.26
N ILE A 108 1.51 11.07 -32.01
CA ILE A 108 2.11 10.00 -32.82
C ILE A 108 1.65 8.64 -32.30
N ASP A 109 1.63 8.46 -30.98
CA ASP A 109 1.25 7.20 -30.33
C ASP A 109 0.10 7.39 -29.35
N LEU A 110 -1.07 6.88 -29.72
CA LEU A 110 -2.26 6.82 -28.87
C LEU A 110 -2.30 5.50 -28.12
N THR A 111 -2.36 5.58 -26.80
CA THR A 111 -2.59 4.41 -25.96
C THR A 111 -3.90 4.58 -25.20
N ASN A 112 -4.64 3.50 -25.02
CA ASN A 112 -5.76 3.51 -24.10
C ASN A 112 -5.21 3.25 -22.70
N VAL A 113 -5.48 4.15 -21.78
CA VAL A 113 -5.16 4.04 -20.36
C VAL A 113 -6.46 3.94 -19.54
N PRO A 114 -6.40 3.40 -18.32
CA PRO A 114 -7.51 3.51 -17.37
C PRO A 114 -7.83 4.98 -17.13
N SER A 115 -9.10 5.30 -16.89
CA SER A 115 -9.44 6.67 -16.48
C SER A 115 -8.69 7.10 -15.23
N ASP A 116 -8.28 8.37 -15.15
CA ASP A 116 -7.57 8.94 -13.98
C ASP A 116 -8.37 8.66 -12.68
N PHE A 117 -9.70 8.72 -12.76
CA PHE A 117 -10.61 8.35 -11.68
C PHE A 117 -10.51 6.86 -11.28
N CYS A 118 -10.52 5.95 -12.26
CA CYS A 118 -10.46 4.52 -11.98
C CYS A 118 -9.10 4.10 -11.47
N ALA A 119 -8.01 4.65 -12.01
CA ALA A 119 -6.66 4.43 -11.52
C ALA A 119 -6.54 4.82 -10.04
N GLY A 120 -7.02 6.02 -9.68
CA GLY A 120 -7.03 6.48 -8.29
C GLY A 120 -7.92 5.65 -7.37
N PHE A 121 -9.07 5.16 -7.85
CA PHE A 121 -9.94 4.28 -7.07
C PHE A 121 -9.33 2.89 -6.86
N SER A 122 -8.75 2.31 -7.90
CA SER A 122 -8.04 1.03 -7.89
C SER A 122 -6.89 1.04 -6.88
N GLU A 123 -6.09 2.10 -6.89
CA GLU A 123 -4.99 2.30 -5.95
C GLU A 123 -5.48 2.40 -4.50
N ARG A 124 -6.57 3.15 -4.24
CA ARG A 124 -7.17 3.25 -2.90
C ARG A 124 -7.69 1.91 -2.40
N LEU A 125 -8.39 1.16 -3.26
CA LEU A 125 -8.86 -0.18 -2.90
C LEU A 125 -7.70 -1.13 -2.61
N GLY A 126 -6.65 -1.07 -3.43
CA GLY A 126 -5.40 -1.78 -3.20
C GLY A 126 -4.83 -1.49 -1.83
N PHE A 127 -4.67 -0.21 -1.50
CA PHE A 127 -4.17 0.25 -0.22
C PHE A 127 -5.00 -0.24 0.96
N VAL A 128 -6.33 -0.16 0.88
CA VAL A 128 -7.23 -0.63 1.96
C VAL A 128 -7.17 -2.15 2.12
N GLY A 129 -7.27 -2.88 1.01
CA GLY A 129 -7.26 -4.35 1.01
C GLY A 129 -5.95 -4.91 1.53
N LEU A 130 -4.83 -4.29 1.12
CA LEU A 130 -3.55 -4.51 1.75
C LEU A 130 -3.71 -4.22 3.25
N SER A 131 -3.95 -2.97 3.67
CA SER A 131 -3.87 -2.53 5.07
C SER A 131 -4.58 -3.48 6.07
N LEU A 132 -5.73 -4.02 5.68
CA LEU A 132 -6.47 -5.02 6.45
C LEU A 132 -5.71 -6.35 6.62
N LEU A 133 -5.06 -6.84 5.56
CA LEU A 133 -4.22 -8.04 5.59
C LEU A 133 -3.01 -7.86 6.52
N LEU A 134 -2.38 -6.68 6.54
CA LEU A 134 -1.28 -6.39 7.47
C LEU A 134 -1.73 -6.37 8.93
N LEU A 135 -2.86 -5.71 9.21
CA LEU A 135 -3.47 -5.73 10.53
C LEU A 135 -3.79 -7.17 10.95
N GLY A 136 -4.31 -7.98 10.02
CA GLY A 136 -4.58 -9.40 10.22
C GLY A 136 -3.33 -10.22 10.51
N SER A 137 -2.23 -10.03 9.77
CA SER A 137 -0.99 -10.78 9.98
C SER A 137 -0.35 -10.43 11.33
N TYR A 138 -0.33 -9.15 11.69
CA TYR A 138 0.15 -8.72 13.00
C TYR A 138 -0.70 -9.22 14.16
N PHE A 139 -2.02 -9.22 13.97
CA PHE A 139 -2.92 -9.85 14.93
C PHE A 139 -2.60 -11.34 15.07
N ALA A 140 -2.40 -12.07 13.97
CA ALA A 140 -2.10 -13.49 13.99
C ALA A 140 -0.76 -13.80 14.71
N VAL A 141 0.28 -13.01 14.45
CA VAL A 141 1.57 -13.13 15.14
C VAL A 141 1.42 -12.88 16.64
N GLY A 142 0.82 -11.76 17.02
CA GLY A 142 0.57 -11.44 18.43
C GLY A 142 -0.29 -12.47 19.13
N TYR A 143 -1.30 -13.00 18.44
CA TYR A 143 -2.17 -14.06 18.94
C TYR A 143 -1.39 -15.36 19.16
N GLY A 144 -0.51 -15.73 18.23
CA GLY A 144 0.39 -16.88 18.35
C GLY A 144 1.33 -16.77 19.55
N VAL A 145 1.93 -15.60 19.77
CA VAL A 145 2.76 -15.34 20.97
C VAL A 145 1.94 -15.49 22.25
N GLY A 146 0.74 -14.90 22.29
CA GLY A 146 -0.16 -15.03 23.45
C GLY A 146 -0.57 -16.49 23.72
N LEU A 147 -0.84 -17.27 22.68
CA LEU A 147 -1.09 -18.71 22.78
C LEU A 147 0.12 -19.48 23.32
N GLY A 148 1.33 -19.16 22.85
CA GLY A 148 2.57 -19.77 23.32
C GLY A 148 2.77 -19.56 24.82
N ILE A 149 2.56 -18.33 25.30
CA ILE A 149 2.64 -17.98 26.72
C ILE A 149 1.57 -18.73 27.53
N GLU A 150 0.32 -18.81 27.05
CA GLU A 150 -0.75 -19.57 27.71
C GLU A 150 -0.44 -21.06 27.81
N ARG A 151 0.17 -21.65 26.78
CA ARG A 151 0.58 -23.07 26.79
C ARG A 151 1.73 -23.31 27.76
N TRP A 152 2.76 -22.44 27.73
CA TRP A 152 3.89 -22.53 28.64
C TRP A 152 3.47 -22.41 30.11
N LYS A 153 2.65 -21.40 30.45
CA LYS A 153 2.13 -21.22 31.81
C LYS A 153 1.30 -22.40 32.32
N ARG A 154 0.64 -23.15 31.44
CA ARG A 154 -0.08 -24.38 31.82
C ARG A 154 0.88 -25.53 32.10
N HIS A 155 1.96 -25.63 31.34
CA HIS A 155 2.94 -26.70 31.47
C HIS A 155 3.88 -26.53 32.67
N SER A 156 4.15 -25.29 33.09
CA SER A 156 5.01 -24.99 34.27
C SER A 156 4.26 -24.99 35.62
N ARG A 157 2.95 -25.26 35.64
CA ARG A 157 2.16 -25.41 36.87
C ARG A 157 1.96 -26.87 37.29
N TYR A 158 2.53 -27.79 36.53
CA TYR A 158 2.73 -29.20 36.86
C TYR A 158 4.23 -29.43 37.00
#